data_AF-A0A8T5L0P6-F1
#
_entry.id   AF-A0A8T5L0P6-F1
#
_cell.length_a   1.000
_cell.length_b   1.000
_cell.length_c   1.000
_cell.angle_alpha   90.00
_cell.angle_beta   90.00
_cell.angle_gamma   90.00
#
_symmetry.space_group_name_H-M   'P 1'
#
loop_
_entity.id
_entity.type
_entity.pdbx_description
1 polymer ?
#
loop_
_entity_poly.entity_id
_entity_poly.type
_entity_poly.pdbx_seq_one_letter_code
_entity_poly.pdbx_strand_id
1 'polypeptide(L)'
;SGKWSENPFIVVDEICNSKDYFIGDWAASNYWKLTDQIPMRIGVYTTRRQGNIRILNTKIVFHRTSKKRLEKAVVKSIQGHTFRILSKKESKKWMKLRE
;
A
#
# COMPACT_ATOMS: atom_id res chain seq x y z
N SER A 1 16.72 0.45 -20.58
CA SER A 1 15.90 1.66 -20.39
C SER A 1 14.99 1.46 -19.19
N GLY A 2 15.30 2.07 -18.04
CA GLY A 2 14.45 1.99 -16.86
C GLY A 2 13.22 2.88 -17.04
N LYS A 3 12.06 2.28 -17.30
CA LYS A 3 10.78 2.99 -17.20
C LYS A 3 10.52 3.21 -15.72
N TRP A 4 10.91 4.36 -15.20
CA TRP A 4 10.51 4.79 -13.87
C TRP A 4 8.98 4.89 -13.87
N SER A 5 8.32 4.08 -13.03
CA SER A 5 6.87 4.11 -12.91
C SER A 5 6.45 5.28 -12.02
N GLU A 6 5.60 6.16 -12.54
CA GLU A 6 4.94 7.20 -11.73
C GLU A 6 3.85 6.63 -10.81
N ASN A 7 3.46 5.37 -10.98
CA ASN A 7 2.47 4.75 -10.12
C ASN A 7 3.06 4.51 -8.72
N PRO A 8 2.45 5.10 -7.67
CA PRO A 8 3.05 5.05 -6.35
C PRO A 8 2.99 3.66 -5.70
N PHE A 9 2.16 2.73 -6.21
CA PHE A 9 2.14 1.35 -5.72
C PHE A 9 3.35 0.55 -6.22
N ILE A 10 3.80 0.83 -7.44
CA ILE A 10 5.03 0.24 -8.00
C ILE A 10 6.23 0.77 -7.21
N VAL A 11 6.29 2.08 -6.97
CA VAL A 11 7.34 2.70 -6.15
C VAL A 11 7.39 2.09 -4.74
N VAL A 12 6.25 1.83 -4.12
CA VAL A 12 6.21 1.14 -2.81
C VAL A 12 6.76 -0.29 -2.91
N ASP A 13 6.42 -1.05 -3.95
CA ASP A 13 6.97 -2.40 -4.15
C ASP A 13 8.49 -2.38 -4.25
N GLU A 14 9.04 -1.44 -5.02
CA GLU A 14 10.47 -1.26 -5.20
C GLU A 14 11.17 -0.89 -3.89
N ILE A 15 10.64 0.08 -3.14
CA ILE A 15 11.20 0.47 -1.82
C ILE A 15 11.21 -0.71 -0.84
N CYS A 16 10.20 -1.58 -0.91
CA CYS A 16 10.10 -2.76 -0.07
C CYS A 16 10.82 -3.99 -0.66
N ASN A 17 11.56 -3.84 -1.77
CA ASN A 17 12.25 -4.93 -2.47
C ASN A 17 11.34 -6.14 -2.71
N SER A 18 10.09 -5.87 -3.10
CA SER A 18 9.04 -6.86 -3.36
C SER A 18 8.77 -7.85 -2.22
N LYS A 19 9.14 -7.51 -0.97
CA LYS A 19 9.07 -8.42 0.19
C LYS A 19 8.47 -7.76 1.44
N ASP A 20 7.77 -8.59 2.21
CA ASP A 20 7.31 -8.29 3.58
C ASP A 20 6.54 -6.98 3.78
N TYR A 21 5.67 -6.62 2.83
CA TYR A 21 4.84 -5.42 2.92
C TYR A 21 3.43 -5.62 2.35
N PHE A 22 2.51 -4.70 2.67
CA PHE A 22 1.32 -4.43 1.88
C PHE A 22 0.89 -2.96 1.99
N ILE A 23 0.21 -2.49 0.96
CA ILE A 23 -0.45 -1.17 0.92
C ILE A 23 -1.78 -1.26 1.67
N GLY A 24 -2.01 -0.35 2.60
CA GLY A 24 -3.19 -0.31 3.45
C GLY A 24 -3.87 1.06 3.47
N ASP A 25 -4.69 1.25 4.49
CA ASP A 25 -5.41 2.49 4.79
C ASP A 25 -6.23 3.04 3.61
N TRP A 26 -6.36 4.36 3.52
CA TRP A 26 -7.08 5.09 2.48
C TRP A 26 -6.62 4.73 1.07
N ALA A 27 -5.33 4.44 0.87
CA ALA A 27 -4.80 4.01 -0.41
C ALA A 27 -5.41 2.67 -0.87
N ALA A 28 -5.51 1.70 0.04
CA ALA A 28 -6.17 0.43 -0.26
C ALA A 28 -7.69 0.61 -0.44
N SER A 29 -8.33 1.40 0.40
CA SER A 29 -9.78 1.68 0.27
C SER A 29 -10.13 2.33 -1.06
N ASN A 30 -9.33 3.31 -1.51
CA ASN A 30 -9.51 3.98 -2.79
C ASN A 30 -9.31 3.01 -3.97
N TYR A 31 -8.27 2.17 -3.95
CA TYR A 31 -8.04 1.14 -4.97
C TYR A 31 -9.26 0.20 -5.15
N TRP A 32 -9.94 -0.15 -4.05
CA TRP A 32 -11.13 -0.99 -4.08
C TRP A 32 -12.44 -0.25 -4.37
N LYS A 33 -12.39 1.05 -4.68
CA LYS A 33 -13.55 1.93 -4.86
C LYS A 33 -14.49 1.92 -3.64
N LEU A 34 -13.90 1.91 -2.44
CA LEU A 34 -14.65 1.99 -1.17
C LEU A 34 -14.74 3.43 -0.63
N THR A 35 -14.11 4.37 -1.32
CA THR A 35 -14.10 5.80 -0.99
C THR A 35 -13.72 6.60 -2.23
N ASP A 36 -14.35 7.75 -2.41
CA ASP A 36 -14.00 8.71 -3.47
C ASP A 36 -12.86 9.67 -3.06
N GLN A 37 -12.41 9.59 -1.80
CA GLN A 37 -11.30 10.40 -1.31
C GLN A 37 -10.00 10.00 -2.01
N ILE A 38 -9.33 10.98 -2.61
CA ILE A 38 -8.01 10.80 -3.22
C ILE A 38 -6.95 10.77 -2.10
N PRO A 39 -6.19 9.66 -1.95
CA PRO A 39 -5.24 9.52 -0.85
C PRO A 39 -3.98 10.37 -1.08
N MET A 40 -3.80 11.42 -0.28
CA MET A 40 -2.56 12.24 -0.25
C MET A 40 -1.37 11.54 0.41
N ARG A 41 -1.62 10.41 1.07
CA ARG A 41 -0.62 9.58 1.75
C ARG A 41 -0.89 8.10 1.49
N ILE A 42 0.17 7.32 1.45
CA ILE A 42 0.10 5.87 1.30
C ILE A 42 0.61 5.23 2.59
N GLY A 43 -0.28 4.51 3.26
CA GLY A 43 0.06 3.67 4.40
C GLY A 43 0.65 2.36 3.92
N VAL A 44 1.89 2.08 4.32
CA VAL A 44 2.60 0.85 3.99
C VAL A 44 2.86 0.08 5.27
N TYR A 45 2.38 -1.16 5.33
CA TYR A 45 2.53 -2.02 6.48
C TYR A 45 3.61 -3.05 6.20
N THR A 46 4.68 -3.06 6.99
CA THR A 46 5.83 -3.95 6.82
C THR A 46 6.35 -4.49 8.15
N THR A 47 7.01 -5.64 8.13
CA THR A 47 7.71 -6.17 9.32
C THR A 47 9.06 -5.49 9.55
N ARG A 48 9.56 -4.74 8.56
CA ARG A 48 10.86 -4.05 8.61
C ARG A 48 10.70 -2.65 9.22
N ARG A 49 11.75 -2.16 9.87
CA ARG A 49 11.77 -0.77 10.34
C ARG A 49 12.14 0.13 9.17
N GLN A 50 11.22 0.99 8.75
CA GLN A 50 11.44 2.01 7.72
C GLN A 50 10.94 3.37 8.25
N GLY A 51 11.69 4.43 7.95
CA GLY A 51 11.26 5.81 8.24
C GLY A 51 10.22 6.27 7.21
N ASN A 52 9.47 7.33 7.51
CA ASN A 52 8.55 7.92 6.53
C ASN A 52 9.34 8.53 5.38
N ILE A 53 8.88 8.31 4.15
CA ILE A 53 9.53 8.79 2.92
C ILE A 53 8.55 9.72 2.20
N ARG A 54 9.05 10.83 1.68
CA ARG A 54 8.29 11.70 0.77
C ARG A 54 8.88 11.59 -0.62
N ILE A 55 8.05 11.22 -1.59
CA ILE A 55 8.43 11.13 -3.01
C ILE A 55 7.46 12.03 -3.76
N LEU A 56 7.99 13.10 -4.36
CA LEU A 56 7.19 14.14 -5.01
C LEU A 56 6.08 14.66 -4.05
N ASN A 57 4.82 14.55 -4.48
CA ASN A 57 3.63 14.95 -3.74
C ASN A 57 3.01 13.83 -2.91
N THR A 58 3.60 12.64 -2.88
CA THR A 58 3.08 11.49 -2.15
C THR A 58 3.91 11.22 -0.90
N LYS A 59 3.24 11.20 0.26
CA LYS A 59 3.86 10.80 1.52
C LYS A 59 3.65 9.29 1.74
N ILE A 60 4.73 8.53 1.83
CA ILE A 60 4.72 7.12 2.18
C ILE A 60 4.97 7.01 3.69
N VAL A 61 3.98 6.46 4.40
CA VAL A 61 4.00 6.31 5.86
C VAL A 61 4.15 4.83 6.18
N PHE A 62 5.23 4.47 6.85
CA PHE A 62 5.51 3.09 7.19
C PHE A 62 4.95 2.76 8.58
N HIS A 63 4.22 1.65 8.63
CA HIS A 63 3.63 1.09 9.83
C HIS A 63 4.22 -0.29 10.08
N ARG A 64 4.60 -0.55 11.34
CA ARG A 64 5.03 -1.89 11.73
C ARG A 64 3.82 -2.83 11.73
N THR A 65 4.01 -4.02 11.18
CA THR A 65 2.98 -5.07 11.13
C THR A 65 3.58 -6.45 11.47
N SER A 66 2.73 -7.47 11.55
CA SER A 66 3.13 -8.86 11.78
C SER A 66 3.05 -9.70 10.50
N LYS A 67 3.80 -10.81 10.44
CA LYS A 67 3.75 -11.76 9.31
C LYS A 67 2.33 -12.29 9.05
N LYS A 68 1.60 -12.65 10.12
CA LYS A 68 0.19 -13.07 10.05
C LYS A 68 -0.73 -12.04 9.38
N ARG A 69 -0.42 -10.74 9.50
CA ARG A 69 -1.21 -9.68 8.85
C ARG A 69 -0.80 -9.49 7.38
N LEU A 70 0.47 -9.74 7.03
CA LEU A 70 0.91 -9.78 5.63
C LEU A 70 0.18 -10.87 4.83
N GLU A 71 -0.07 -12.03 5.42
CA GLU A 71 -0.79 -13.14 4.79
C GLU A 71 -2.24 -12.79 4.37
N LYS A 72 -2.82 -11.74 4.95
CA LYS A 72 -4.16 -11.25 4.60
C LYS A 72 -4.17 -10.29 3.41
N ALA A 73 -2.98 -9.88 2.94
CA ALA A 73 -2.83 -9.09 1.75
C ALA A 73 -3.04 -9.95 0.50
N VAL A 74 -3.46 -9.32 -0.59
CA VAL A 74 -3.59 -9.94 -1.90
C VAL A 74 -2.55 -9.34 -2.84
N VAL A 75 -2.07 -10.15 -3.77
CA VAL A 75 -1.20 -9.70 -4.86
C VAL A 75 -2.07 -9.20 -6.00
N LYS A 76 -1.73 -8.03 -6.53
CA LYS A 76 -2.36 -7.42 -7.70
C LYS A 76 -1.31 -6.94 -8.68
N SER A 77 -1.73 -6.69 -9.92
CA SER A 77 -0.86 -6.17 -10.97
C SER A 77 -1.38 -4.85 -11.52
N ILE A 78 -0.45 -3.93 -11.82
CA ILE A 78 -0.71 -2.68 -12.52
C ILE A 78 0.46 -2.40 -13.46
N GLN A 79 0.17 -2.04 -14.70
CA GLN A 79 1.21 -1.77 -15.72
C GLN A 79 2.27 -2.88 -15.88
N GLY A 80 1.90 -4.15 -15.63
CA GLY A 80 2.83 -5.29 -15.68
C GLY A 80 3.67 -5.52 -14.42
N HIS A 81 3.53 -4.67 -13.39
CA HIS A 81 4.20 -4.82 -12.09
C HIS A 81 3.26 -5.38 -11.04
N THR A 82 3.75 -6.30 -10.21
CA THR A 82 2.99 -6.83 -9.07
C THR A 82 3.19 -6.00 -7.82
N PHE A 83 2.16 -5.85 -7.00
CA PHE A 83 2.22 -5.21 -5.70
C PHE A 83 1.30 -5.93 -4.70
N ARG A 84 1.54 -5.72 -3.40
CA ARG A 84 0.73 -6.28 -2.32
C ARG A 84 -0.16 -5.21 -1.72
N ILE A 85 -1.45 -5.51 -1.58
CA ILE A 85 -2.46 -4.60 -1.04
C ILE A 85 -3.40 -5.34 -0.09
N LEU A 86 -3.91 -4.64 0.92
CA LEU A 86 -4.94 -5.18 1.81
C LEU A 86 -6.14 -5.67 1.00
N SER A 87 -6.70 -6.84 1.33
CA SER A 87 -7.87 -7.37 0.60
C SER A 87 -9.09 -6.45 0.73
N LYS A 88 -10.00 -6.47 -0.26
CA LYS A 88 -11.25 -5.68 -0.23
C LYS A 88 -12.05 -5.90 1.06
N LYS A 89 -12.10 -7.14 1.57
CA LYS A 89 -12.78 -7.49 2.83
C LYS A 89 -12.15 -6.79 4.03
N GLU A 90 -10.83 -6.82 4.13
CA GLU A 90 -10.11 -6.19 5.25
C GLU A 90 -10.10 -4.65 5.12
N SER A 91 -10.05 -4.10 3.91
CA SER A 91 -10.22 -2.66 3.68
C SER A 91 -11.60 -2.16 4.12
N LYS A 92 -12.67 -2.92 3.84
CA LYS A 92 -14.02 -2.60 4.36
C LYS A 92 -14.06 -2.59 5.89
N LYS A 93 -13.41 -3.56 6.55
CA LYS A 93 -13.33 -3.58 8.02
C LYS A 93 -12.56 -2.38 8.56
N TRP A 94 -11.45 -2.02 7.92
CA TRP A 94 -10.65 -0.86 8.31
C TRP A 94 -11.44 0.45 8.19
N MET A 95 -12.26 0.61 7.14
CA MET A 95 -13.13 1.77 6.95
C MET A 95 -14.15 1.91 8.08
N LYS A 96 -14.84 0.82 8.45
CA LYS A 96 -15.84 0.81 9.54
C LYS A 96 -15.28 1.19 10.91
N LEU A 97 -13.98 1.04 11.14
CA LEU A 97 -13.34 1.45 12.40
C LEU A 97 -13.05 2.95 12.47
N ARG A 98 -13.34 3.70 11.39
CA ARG A 98 -13.04 5.13 11.22
C ARG A 98 -14.24 5.95 10.76
N GLU A 99 -15.41 5.31 10.68
CA GLU A 99 -16.72 5.97 10.70
C GLU A 99 -17.06 6.33 12.16
#